data_AF-A0AB35X4T0-F1
#
_entry.id   AF-A0AB35X4T0-F1
#
_cell.length_a   1.000
_cell.length_b   1.000
_cell.length_c   1.000
_cell.angle_alpha   90.00
_cell.angle_beta   90.00
_cell.angle_gamma   90.00
#
_symmetry.space_group_name_H-M   'P 1'
#
loop_
_entity.id
_entity.type
_entity.pdbx_description
1 polymer ?
#
loop_
_entity_poly.entity_id
_entity_poly.type
_entity_poly.pdbx_seq_one_letter_code
_entity_poly.pdbx_strand_id
1 'polypeptide(L)'
;MKLVSHDLRDGEKLPHRQVFNGMGYDGENLSPHLAWDDVPAGTKSFVVTCYDPDAPTGSGWWHWIVANIPADTRELPAGAGSGLVGLPAGALQTRTDFGKAGYGGAAPPKGETHRYIFTVHAMDVESIEVDEGASGAMVGFNVHFHSLGSASITALFS
;
A
#
# COMPACT_ATOMS: atom_id res chain seq x y z
N MET A 1 6.94 3.57 15.57
CA MET A 1 6.83 2.65 14.43
C MET A 1 7.77 3.09 13.33
N LYS A 2 8.43 2.13 12.68
CA LYS A 2 9.31 2.33 11.54
C LYS A 2 8.84 1.46 10.39
N LEU A 3 9.03 1.94 9.16
CA LEU A 3 8.81 1.17 7.93
C LEU A 3 10.12 1.15 7.15
N VAL A 4 10.52 -0.04 6.69
CA VAL A 4 11.70 -0.25 5.85
C VAL A 4 11.34 -1.15 4.67
N SER A 5 12.19 -1.11 3.64
CA SER A 5 12.04 -1.95 2.46
C SER A 5 13.41 -2.39 1.95
N HIS A 6 13.49 -3.60 1.40
CA HIS A 6 14.65 -4.01 0.60
C HIS A 6 14.61 -3.44 -0.81
N ASP A 7 13.42 -3.10 -1.31
CA ASP A 7 13.20 -2.62 -2.67
C ASP A 7 13.13 -1.09 -2.73
N LEU A 8 12.63 -0.44 -1.69
CA LEU A 8 12.39 1.00 -1.66
C LEU A 8 13.37 1.76 -0.76
N ARG A 9 13.63 3.01 -1.14
CA ARG A 9 14.34 4.01 -0.35
C ARG A 9 13.51 5.29 -0.36
N ASP A 10 13.34 5.90 0.80
CA ASP A 10 12.52 7.09 0.95
C ASP A 10 13.12 8.29 0.19
N GLY A 11 12.29 8.95 -0.61
CA GLY A 11 12.65 10.04 -1.52
C GLY A 11 13.34 9.60 -2.81
N GLU A 12 13.64 8.32 -3.00
CA GLU A 12 14.33 7.84 -4.20
C GLU A 12 13.38 7.37 -5.31
N LYS A 13 13.95 7.08 -6.48
CA LYS A 13 13.20 6.58 -7.62
C LYS A 13 12.60 5.19 -7.32
N LEU A 14 11.32 5.02 -7.66
CA LEU A 14 10.64 3.73 -7.63
C LEU A 14 11.34 2.76 -8.59
N PRO A 15 11.81 1.58 -8.13
CA PRO A 15 12.42 0.60 -9.02
C PRO A 15 11.42 0.11 -10.07
N HIS A 16 11.95 -0.24 -11.25
CA HIS A 16 11.15 -0.70 -12.39
C HIS A 16 10.27 -1.93 -12.07
N ARG A 17 10.67 -2.74 -11.08
CA ARG A 17 9.88 -3.89 -10.59
C ARG A 17 8.51 -3.48 -10.04
N GLN A 18 8.39 -2.29 -9.47
CA GLN A 18 7.15 -1.73 -8.91
C GLN A 18 6.36 -0.88 -9.93
N VAL A 19 6.87 -0.70 -11.14
CA VAL A 19 6.18 0.06 -12.19
C VAL A 19 5.07 -0.80 -12.79
N PHE A 20 3.97 -0.16 -13.25
CA PHE A 20 2.87 -0.86 -13.89
C PHE A 20 3.31 -1.49 -15.22
N ASN A 21 2.62 -2.55 -15.64
CA ASN A 21 2.90 -3.31 -16.87
C ASN A 21 1.88 -3.06 -17.98
N GLY A 22 1.23 -1.88 -17.94
CA GLY A 22 0.23 -1.43 -18.90
C GLY A 22 0.25 0.09 -19.02
N MET A 23 -0.74 0.68 -19.68
CA MET A 23 -0.84 2.15 -19.88
C MET A 23 0.40 2.79 -20.51
N GLY A 24 1.13 2.05 -21.35
CA GLY A 24 2.35 2.53 -22.00
C GLY A 24 3.66 2.28 -21.22
N TYR A 25 3.58 1.61 -20.07
CA TYR A 25 4.72 1.16 -19.28
C TYR A 25 4.92 -0.35 -19.37
N ASP A 26 6.13 -0.80 -19.05
CA ASP A 26 6.61 -2.19 -19.18
C ASP A 26 7.18 -2.76 -17.87
N GLY A 27 6.80 -2.19 -16.72
CA GLY A 27 7.21 -2.63 -15.38
C GLY A 27 6.86 -4.09 -15.06
N GLU A 28 7.37 -4.61 -13.94
CA GLU A 28 7.00 -5.96 -13.48
C GLU A 28 5.66 -6.01 -12.72
N ASN A 29 5.12 -4.85 -12.32
CA ASN A 29 3.90 -4.72 -11.52
C ASN A 29 3.90 -5.54 -10.22
N LEU A 30 5.05 -5.59 -9.55
CA LEU A 30 5.24 -6.32 -8.29
C LEU A 30 5.19 -5.37 -7.10
N SER A 31 4.33 -5.66 -6.12
CA SER A 31 4.33 -4.93 -4.86
C SER A 31 5.72 -5.02 -4.19
N PRO A 32 6.22 -3.95 -3.58
CA PRO A 32 7.52 -3.99 -2.91
C PRO A 32 7.47 -4.83 -1.65
N HIS A 33 8.62 -5.31 -1.21
CA HIS A 33 8.83 -5.75 0.15
C HIS A 33 8.57 -4.58 1.11
N LEU A 34 7.85 -4.82 2.21
CA LEU A 34 7.65 -3.86 3.29
C LEU A 34 7.83 -4.59 4.62
N ALA A 35 8.65 -4.04 5.52
CA ALA A 35 8.80 -4.56 6.87
C ALA A 35 8.74 -3.43 7.89
N TRP A 36 8.16 -3.68 9.05
CA TRP A 36 7.94 -2.67 10.06
C TRP A 36 8.23 -3.18 11.47
N ASP A 37 8.59 -2.26 12.34
CA ASP A 37 8.92 -2.52 13.74
C ASP A 37 8.58 -1.31 14.64
N ASP A 38 8.86 -1.41 15.94
CA ASP A 38 8.54 -0.39 16.96
C ASP A 38 7.03 -0.03 16.95
N VAL A 39 6.17 -1.05 16.87
CA VAL A 39 4.71 -0.88 16.76
C VAL A 39 4.12 -0.35 18.07
N PRO A 40 3.12 0.56 18.04
CA PRO A 40 2.49 1.09 19.25
C PRO A 40 1.88 -0.01 20.13
N ALA A 41 1.93 0.17 21.45
CA ALA A 41 1.21 -0.71 22.37
C ALA A 41 -0.30 -0.65 22.08
N GLY A 42 -0.97 -1.81 22.14
CA GLY A 42 -2.40 -1.93 21.84
C GLY A 42 -2.73 -2.19 20.36
N THR A 43 -1.72 -2.31 19.49
CA THR A 43 -1.91 -2.70 18.08
C THR A 43 -2.56 -4.09 17.99
N LYS A 44 -3.68 -4.19 17.26
CA LYS A 44 -4.44 -5.44 17.03
C LYS A 44 -4.52 -5.86 15.56
N SER A 45 -4.25 -4.95 14.64
CA SER A 45 -4.07 -5.27 13.22
C SER A 45 -3.28 -4.18 12.52
N PHE A 46 -2.95 -4.40 11.24
CA PHE A 46 -2.38 -3.40 10.36
C PHE A 46 -3.22 -3.20 9.10
N VAL A 47 -3.11 -1.98 8.55
CA VAL A 47 -3.52 -1.65 7.19
C VAL A 47 -2.28 -1.19 6.43
N VAL A 48 -2.09 -1.68 5.20
CA VAL A 48 -1.05 -1.19 4.29
C VAL A 48 -1.71 -0.51 3.09
N THR A 49 -1.19 0.65 2.70
CA THR A 49 -1.66 1.37 1.51
C THR A 49 -0.50 1.83 0.62
N CYS A 50 -0.78 2.00 -0.66
CA CYS A 50 0.02 2.79 -1.60
C CYS A 50 -0.89 3.85 -2.23
N TYR A 51 -0.53 5.12 -2.08
CA TYR A 51 -1.32 6.24 -2.58
C TYR A 51 -0.45 7.23 -3.36
N ASP A 52 -0.95 7.68 -4.50
CA ASP A 52 -0.39 8.76 -5.31
C ASP A 52 -1.23 10.02 -5.13
N PRO A 53 -0.77 11.03 -4.36
CA PRO A 53 -1.48 12.29 -4.20
C PRO A 53 -1.36 13.22 -5.41
N ASP A 54 -0.43 12.95 -6.34
CA ASP A 54 -0.10 13.82 -7.47
C ASP A 54 -0.91 13.46 -8.72
N ALA A 55 -1.55 12.28 -8.74
CA ALA A 55 -2.47 11.88 -9.81
C ALA A 55 -3.57 12.94 -10.07
N PRO A 56 -3.73 13.44 -11.31
CA PRO A 56 -4.59 14.59 -11.63
C PRO A 56 -6.07 14.20 -11.76
N THR A 57 -6.64 13.61 -10.71
CA THR A 57 -8.01 13.07 -10.68
C THR A 57 -8.97 13.86 -9.80
N GLY A 58 -8.44 14.80 -8.99
CA GLY A 58 -9.17 15.48 -7.91
C GLY A 58 -9.18 14.71 -6.58
N SER A 59 -8.75 13.45 -6.56
CA SER A 59 -8.71 12.62 -5.35
C SER A 59 -7.43 11.79 -5.20
N GLY A 60 -6.40 12.09 -6.00
CA GLY A 60 -5.22 11.23 -6.14
C GLY A 60 -5.56 9.85 -6.68
N TRP A 61 -4.73 8.85 -6.36
CA TRP A 61 -4.92 7.48 -6.83
C TRP A 61 -4.49 6.43 -5.80
N TRP A 62 -5.38 5.52 -5.44
CA TRP A 62 -5.08 4.35 -4.62
C TRP A 62 -4.51 3.23 -5.49
N HIS A 63 -3.25 2.90 -5.25
CA HIS A 63 -2.49 1.88 -5.98
C HIS A 63 -2.53 0.50 -5.32
N TRP A 64 -2.69 0.47 -4.00
CA TRP A 64 -2.75 -0.78 -3.23
C TRP A 64 -3.36 -0.54 -1.86
N ILE A 65 -4.23 -1.44 -1.40
CA ILE A 65 -4.83 -1.40 -0.07
C ILE A 65 -4.91 -2.83 0.46
N VAL A 66 -4.41 -3.05 1.67
CA VAL A 66 -4.52 -4.30 2.41
C VAL A 66 -5.02 -4.00 3.81
N ALA A 67 -6.15 -4.57 4.19
CA ALA A 67 -6.76 -4.44 5.51
C ALA A 67 -6.61 -5.72 6.34
N ASN A 68 -6.86 -5.60 7.64
CA ASN A 68 -6.97 -6.72 8.59
C ASN A 68 -5.72 -7.61 8.64
N ILE A 69 -4.53 -7.04 8.46
CA ILE A 69 -3.27 -7.76 8.60
C ILE A 69 -3.08 -8.10 10.09
N PRO A 70 -2.81 -9.37 10.47
CA PRO A 70 -2.67 -9.76 11.88
C PRO A 70 -1.61 -8.97 12.67
N ALA A 71 -1.87 -8.74 13.97
CA ALA A 71 -1.04 -7.93 14.85
C ALA A 71 0.43 -8.38 15.01
N ASP A 72 0.72 -9.65 14.77
CA ASP A 72 2.04 -10.27 14.83
C ASP A 72 2.81 -10.19 13.51
N THR A 73 2.16 -9.77 12.41
CA THR A 73 2.81 -9.57 11.12
C THR A 73 3.81 -8.41 11.19
N ARG A 74 5.02 -8.63 10.69
CA ARG A 74 6.10 -7.62 10.62
C ARG A 74 6.64 -7.40 9.23
N GLU A 75 6.20 -8.18 8.25
CA GLU A 75 6.61 -8.03 6.87
C GLU A 75 5.52 -8.46 5.88
N LEU A 76 5.53 -7.82 4.71
CA LEU A 76 4.94 -8.31 3.47
C LEU A 76 6.08 -8.53 2.48
N PRO A 77 6.27 -9.76 1.97
CA PRO A 77 7.30 -10.03 0.98
C PRO A 77 7.00 -9.33 -0.35
N ALA A 78 8.02 -9.12 -1.16
CA ALA A 78 7.85 -8.61 -2.52
C ALA A 78 6.85 -9.49 -3.30
N GLY A 79 5.92 -8.86 -4.00
CA GLY A 79 4.85 -9.52 -4.74
C GLY A 79 3.69 -10.07 -3.90
N ALA A 80 3.62 -9.80 -2.59
CA ALA A 80 2.47 -10.16 -1.75
C ALA A 80 1.14 -9.60 -2.30
N GLY A 81 1.15 -8.37 -2.83
CA GLY A 81 0.00 -7.73 -3.48
C GLY A 81 -0.20 -8.13 -4.95
N SER A 82 0.68 -8.97 -5.50
CA SER A 82 0.72 -9.33 -6.92
C SER A 82 0.45 -10.82 -7.18
N GLY A 83 0.04 -11.58 -6.16
CA GLY A 83 -0.34 -12.99 -6.29
C GLY A 83 0.82 -14.00 -6.31
N LEU A 84 2.05 -13.60 -5.96
CA LEU A 84 3.21 -14.49 -5.95
C LEU A 84 3.35 -15.31 -4.67
N VAL A 85 3.16 -14.67 -3.51
CA VAL A 85 3.36 -15.29 -2.18
C VAL A 85 2.04 -15.40 -1.41
N GLY A 86 1.05 -14.57 -1.75
CA GLY A 86 -0.19 -14.43 -0.99
C GLY A 86 -0.03 -13.49 0.22
N LEU A 87 -1.15 -13.18 0.87
CA LEU A 87 -1.17 -12.40 2.10
C LEU A 87 -1.21 -13.32 3.33
N PRO A 88 -0.80 -12.82 4.51
CA PRO A 88 -1.06 -13.50 5.78
C PRO A 88 -2.54 -13.85 5.94
N ALA A 89 -2.84 -14.97 6.60
CA ALA A 89 -4.21 -15.39 6.85
C ALA A 89 -4.98 -14.30 7.62
N GLY A 90 -6.22 -14.01 7.18
CA GLY A 90 -7.06 -12.95 7.75
C GLY A 90 -6.91 -11.58 7.08
N ALA A 91 -5.80 -11.33 6.38
CA ALA A 91 -5.62 -10.10 5.62
C ALA A 91 -6.42 -10.11 4.31
N LEU A 92 -6.88 -8.93 3.88
CA LEU A 92 -7.73 -8.75 2.70
C LEU A 92 -7.22 -7.60 1.83
N GLN A 93 -7.06 -7.86 0.53
CA GLN A 93 -6.90 -6.76 -0.44
C GLN A 93 -8.27 -6.19 -0.78
N THR A 94 -8.39 -4.86 -0.73
CA THR A 94 -9.64 -4.19 -1.13
C THR A 94 -9.46 -3.45 -2.46
N ARG A 95 -10.55 -2.90 -2.98
CA ARG A 95 -10.61 -2.28 -4.30
C ARG A 95 -9.72 -1.03 -4.38
N THR A 96 -8.89 -1.01 -5.41
CA THR A 96 -8.07 0.15 -5.83
C THR A 96 -8.78 0.99 -6.90
N ASP A 97 -8.19 2.13 -7.27
CA ASP A 97 -8.72 3.00 -8.33
C ASP A 97 -8.53 2.39 -9.73
N PHE A 98 -7.75 1.31 -9.86
CA PHE A 98 -7.76 0.45 -11.06
C PHE A 98 -9.03 -0.40 -11.19
N GLY A 99 -9.96 -0.33 -10.23
CA GLY A 99 -11.24 -1.03 -10.26
C GLY A 99 -11.19 -2.49 -9.80
N LYS A 100 -10.06 -2.95 -9.24
CA LYS A 100 -9.87 -4.31 -8.73
C LYS A 100 -9.02 -4.31 -7.45
N ALA A 101 -9.10 -5.38 -6.67
CA ALA A 101 -8.18 -5.65 -5.57
C ALA A 101 -6.81 -6.10 -6.12
N GLY A 102 -5.74 -5.82 -5.37
CA GLY A 102 -4.37 -6.08 -5.82
C GLY A 102 -3.51 -4.82 -5.90
N TYR A 103 -2.20 -5.00 -5.99
CA TYR A 103 -1.25 -3.94 -6.30
C TYR A 103 -1.31 -3.57 -7.80
N GLY A 104 -1.41 -2.26 -8.07
CA GLY A 104 -1.16 -1.67 -9.39
C GLY A 104 -0.04 -0.65 -9.29
N GLY A 105 1.03 -0.84 -10.05
CA GLY A 105 2.23 -0.01 -10.02
C GLY A 105 2.06 1.41 -10.55
N ALA A 106 3.17 2.16 -10.53
CA ALA A 106 3.23 3.52 -11.05
C ALA A 106 3.04 3.56 -12.57
N ALA A 107 2.26 4.53 -13.05
CA ALA A 107 2.05 4.83 -14.47
C ALA A 107 1.62 6.31 -14.68
N PRO A 108 2.45 7.29 -14.26
CA PRO A 108 2.09 8.70 -14.34
C PRO A 108 2.01 9.16 -15.81
N PRO A 109 1.35 10.30 -16.09
CA PRO A 109 1.43 10.93 -17.40
C PRO A 109 2.89 11.22 -17.80
N LYS A 110 3.21 11.07 -19.08
CA LYS A 110 4.57 11.24 -19.58
C LYS A 110 5.11 12.65 -19.29
N GLY A 111 6.26 12.72 -18.62
CA GLY A 111 6.94 13.98 -18.31
C GLY A 111 6.60 14.56 -16.94
N GLU A 112 5.74 13.88 -16.18
CA GLU A 112 5.43 14.22 -14.79
C GLU A 112 6.29 13.37 -13.84
N THR A 113 6.39 13.77 -12.57
CA THR A 113 7.02 12.97 -11.52
C THR A 113 6.10 12.95 -10.32
N HIS A 114 5.62 11.77 -9.96
CA HIS A 114 4.62 11.57 -8.90
C HIS A 114 5.25 10.90 -7.69
N ARG A 115 4.64 11.11 -6.53
CA ARG A 115 4.94 10.42 -5.27
C ARG A 115 4.08 9.18 -5.17
N TYR A 116 4.68 8.06 -4.79
CA TYR A 116 4.02 6.81 -4.46
C TYR A 116 4.30 6.52 -2.99
N ILE A 117 3.30 6.79 -2.14
CA ILE A 117 3.45 6.79 -0.69
C ILE A 117 2.95 5.45 -0.17
N PHE A 118 3.89 4.58 0.21
CA PHE A 118 3.61 3.32 0.88
C PHE A 118 3.51 3.57 2.38
N THR A 119 2.35 3.28 2.98
CA THR A 119 2.10 3.52 4.39
C THR A 119 1.63 2.25 5.08
N VAL A 120 2.15 1.99 6.27
CA VAL A 120 1.58 1.02 7.21
C VAL A 120 0.95 1.77 8.37
N HIS A 121 -0.25 1.35 8.76
CA HIS A 121 -1.02 1.88 9.87
C HIS A 121 -1.19 0.80 10.92
N ALA A 122 -0.85 1.09 12.17
CA ALA A 122 -1.18 0.25 13.31
C ALA A 122 -2.58 0.60 13.80
N MET A 123 -3.44 -0.41 13.99
CA MET A 123 -4.87 -0.25 14.30
C MET A 123 -5.19 -0.77 15.70
N ASP A 124 -6.15 -0.16 16.39
CA ASP A 124 -6.61 -0.55 17.73
C ASP A 124 -7.73 -1.62 17.75
N VAL A 125 -8.18 -2.02 16.56
CA VAL A 125 -9.16 -3.09 16.29
C VAL A 125 -8.51 -4.25 15.56
N GLU A 126 -8.99 -5.46 15.80
CA GLU A 126 -8.51 -6.68 15.14
C GLU A 126 -8.95 -6.74 13.68
N SER A 127 -10.15 -6.23 13.38
CA SER A 127 -10.68 -6.13 12.03
C SER A 127 -11.51 -4.87 11.84
N ILE A 128 -11.49 -4.34 10.62
CA ILE A 128 -12.47 -3.39 10.12
C ILE A 128 -13.44 -4.12 9.19
N GLU A 129 -14.71 -3.70 9.22
CA GLU A 129 -15.82 -4.34 8.49
C GLU A 129 -15.79 -3.92 7.00
N VAL A 130 -14.93 -4.56 6.21
CA VAL A 130 -14.75 -4.30 4.78
C VAL A 130 -14.66 -5.59 3.98
N ASP A 131 -15.09 -5.53 2.71
CA ASP A 131 -14.93 -6.60 1.74
C ASP A 131 -13.97 -6.19 0.60
N GLU A 132 -13.77 -7.08 -0.38
CA GLU A 132 -12.89 -6.81 -1.53
C GLU A 132 -13.33 -5.61 -2.38
N GLY A 133 -14.59 -5.19 -2.27
CA GLY A 133 -15.19 -4.07 -2.99
C GLY A 133 -15.01 -2.72 -2.29
N ALA A 134 -14.60 -2.71 -1.02
CA ALA A 134 -14.42 -1.48 -0.25
C ALA A 134 -13.36 -0.57 -0.88
N SER A 135 -13.72 0.70 -1.10
CA SER A 135 -12.84 1.69 -1.71
C SER A 135 -11.72 2.13 -0.76
N GLY A 136 -10.65 2.71 -1.32
CA GLY A 136 -9.60 3.35 -0.53
C GLY A 136 -10.12 4.41 0.43
N ALA A 137 -11.14 5.16 0.04
CA ALA A 137 -11.77 6.14 0.94
C ALA A 137 -12.52 5.47 2.11
N MET A 138 -13.21 4.34 1.90
CA MET A 138 -13.88 3.60 2.96
C MET A 138 -12.87 3.01 3.96
N VAL A 139 -11.78 2.42 3.45
CA VAL A 139 -10.70 1.92 4.31
C VAL A 139 -10.02 3.09 5.03
N GLY A 140 -9.72 4.18 4.34
CA GLY A 140 -9.13 5.40 4.91
C GLY A 140 -10.00 6.01 6.01
N PHE A 141 -11.33 5.97 5.88
CA PHE A 141 -12.25 6.39 6.94
C PHE A 141 -12.09 5.55 8.20
N ASN A 142 -12.02 4.22 8.07
CA ASN A 142 -11.78 3.34 9.22
C ASN A 142 -10.39 3.58 9.85
N VAL A 143 -9.35 3.71 9.02
CA VAL A 143 -7.99 4.05 9.48
C VAL A 143 -7.99 5.34 10.29
N HIS A 144 -8.73 6.36 9.86
CA HIS A 144 -8.81 7.64 10.58
C HIS A 144 -9.27 7.48 12.03
N PHE A 145 -10.27 6.63 12.30
CA PHE A 145 -10.82 6.45 13.65
C PHE A 145 -10.04 5.47 14.52
N HIS A 146 -9.28 4.56 13.92
CA HIS A 146 -8.69 3.41 14.62
C HIS A 146 -7.15 3.40 14.62
N SER A 147 -6.49 4.32 13.92
CA SER A 147 -5.03 4.33 13.84
C SER A 147 -4.39 4.80 15.16
N LEU A 148 -3.50 3.96 15.68
CA LEU A 148 -2.61 4.28 16.81
C LEU A 148 -1.32 4.97 16.37
N GLY A 149 -1.02 4.92 15.07
CA GLY A 149 0.18 5.46 14.46
C GLY A 149 0.45 4.87 13.08
N SER A 150 1.31 5.51 12.32
CA SER A 150 1.70 5.07 10.98
C SER A 150 3.17 5.35 10.70
N ALA A 151 3.69 4.69 9.66
CA ALA A 151 5.00 4.94 9.08
C ALA A 151 4.92 4.80 7.56
N SER A 152 5.67 5.61 6.82
CA SER A 152 5.63 5.61 5.36
C SER A 152 7.00 5.67 4.70
N ILE A 153 7.05 5.22 3.45
CA ILE A 153 8.15 5.41 2.50
C ILE A 153 7.53 6.02 1.24
N THR A 154 8.10 7.12 0.77
CA THR A 154 7.71 7.79 -0.47
C THR A 154 8.72 7.48 -1.55
N ALA A 155 8.29 6.83 -2.63
CA ALA A 155 9.11 6.64 -3.83
C ALA A 155 8.63 7.57 -4.95
N LEU A 156 9.54 7.99 -5.83
CA LEU A 156 9.24 8.91 -6.95
C LEU A 156 9.29 8.17 -8.29
N PHE A 157 8.35 8.41 -9.20
CA PHE A 157 8.41 7.83 -10.54
C PHE A 157 7.95 8.79 -11.63
N SER A 158 8.51 8.62 -12.84
CA SER A 158 8.40 9.48 -14.01
C SER A 158 8.36 8.68 -15.30
#